data_AF-A0A2X0SF67-F1
#
_entry.id   AF-A0A2X0SF67-F1
#
_cell.length_a   1.000
_cell.length_b   1.000
_cell.length_c   1.000
_cell.angle_alpha   90.00
_cell.angle_beta   90.00
_cell.angle_gamma   90.00
#
_symmetry.space_group_name_H-M   'P 1'
#
loop_
_entity.id
_entity.type
_entity.pdbx_description
1 polymer ?
#
loop_
_entity_poly.entity_id
_entity_poly.type
_entity_poly.pdbx_seq_one_letter_code
_entity_poly.pdbx_strand_id
1 'polypeptide(L)'
;LVQTITEESGEHVIAGAGELHLEICLKDLQEDFMNGAEIRVSNPVVTFRETIEGVDDPENTAVCLSKSPNKHNRLYIYASPLPEELPAAIEDGKVTPRDEAKARMKLLRDEYGMEEDAA
;
A
#
# COMPACT_ATOMS: atom_id res chain seq x y z
N LEU A 1 13.79 -0.85 13.39
CA LEU A 1 13.26 0.33 12.69
C LEU A 1 11.87 0.59 13.23
N VAL A 2 11.64 1.77 13.81
CA VAL A 2 10.32 2.24 14.25
C VAL A 2 9.87 3.32 13.27
N GLN A 3 8.58 3.34 12.92
CA GLN A 3 7.98 4.40 12.11
C GLN A 3 6.93 5.14 12.93
N THR A 4 6.85 6.45 12.72
CA THR A 4 5.84 7.31 13.32
C THR A 4 4.98 7.91 12.24
N ILE A 5 3.66 7.85 12.43
CA ILE A 5 2.66 8.36 11.48
C ILE A 5 1.70 9.23 12.29
N THR A 6 1.41 10.42 11.77
CA THR A 6 0.36 11.28 12.34
C THR A 6 -0.85 11.18 11.44
N GLU A 7 -1.96 10.70 11.98
CA GLU A 7 -3.22 10.59 11.24
C GLU A 7 -3.97 11.93 11.20
N GLU A 8 -4.89 12.06 10.22
CA GLU A 8 -5.76 13.24 10.11
C GLU A 8 -6.71 13.40 11.32
N SER A 9 -6.96 12.31 12.07
CA SER A 9 -7.67 12.30 13.35
C SER A 9 -6.93 13.05 14.46
N GLY A 10 -5.63 13.29 14.29
CA GLY A 10 -4.72 13.82 15.31
C GLY A 10 -4.08 12.74 16.18
N GLU A 11 -4.34 11.46 15.91
CA GLU A 11 -3.67 10.34 16.59
C GLU A 11 -2.24 10.15 16.07
N HIS A 12 -1.34 9.76 16.99
CA HIS A 12 0.04 9.41 16.67
C HIS A 12 0.21 7.90 16.71
N VAL A 13 0.46 7.30 15.56
CA VAL A 13 0.67 5.86 15.41
C VAL A 13 2.17 5.57 15.42
N ILE A 14 2.58 4.64 16.29
CA ILE A 14 3.95 4.11 16.33
C ILE A 14 3.90 2.68 15.80
N ALA A 15 4.58 2.44 14.68
CA ALA A 15 4.68 1.12 14.07
C ALA A 15 6.05 0.52 14.37
N GLY A 16 6.04 -0.66 15.00
CA GLY A 16 7.21 -1.44 15.35
C GLY A 16 7.17 -2.83 14.74
N ALA A 17 8.30 -3.53 14.80
CA ALA A 17 8.45 -4.89 14.26
C ALA A 17 7.67 -5.98 15.05
N GLY A 18 7.25 -5.69 16.28
CA GLY A 18 6.56 -6.62 17.16
C GLY A 18 6.27 -6.02 18.53
N GLU A 19 5.57 -6.76 19.37
CA GLU A 19 5.09 -6.31 20.68
C GLU A 19 6.22 -5.84 21.60
N LEU A 20 7.22 -6.68 21.85
CA LEU A 20 8.37 -6.31 22.69
C LEU A 20 9.10 -5.06 22.20
N HIS A 21 9.19 -4.89 20.88
CA HIS A 21 9.84 -3.70 20.30
C HIS A 21 9.00 -2.44 20.56
N LEU A 22 7.67 -2.53 20.47
CA LEU A 22 6.78 -1.42 20.81
C LEU A 22 6.87 -1.08 22.30
N GLU A 23 6.90 -2.08 23.20
CA GLU A 23 7.04 -1.85 24.64
C GLU A 23 8.31 -1.09 25.00
N ILE A 24 9.46 -1.50 24.44
CA ILE A 24 10.74 -0.83 24.66
C ILE A 24 10.69 0.60 24.10
N CYS A 25 10.20 0.78 22.87
CA CYS A 25 10.13 2.12 22.28
C CYS A 25 9.21 3.08 23.04
N LEU A 26 8.08 2.59 23.57
CA LEU A 26 7.16 3.39 24.38
C LEU A 26 7.77 3.76 25.72
N LYS A 27 8.49 2.83 26.35
CA LYS A 27 9.21 3.10 27.59
C LYS A 27 10.27 4.19 27.39
N ASP A 28 11.11 4.05 26.36
CA ASP A 28 12.15 5.04 26.05
C ASP A 28 11.51 6.41 25.75
N LEU A 29 10.42 6.44 24.98
CA LEU A 29 9.67 7.68 24.69
C LEU A 29 9.20 8.38 25.96
N GLN A 30 8.63 7.62 26.90
CA GLN A 30 8.10 8.15 28.15
C GLN A 30 9.20 8.61 29.11
N GLU A 31 10.19 7.75 29.37
CA GLU A 31 11.21 7.97 30.40
C GLU A 31 12.31 8.93 29.92
N ASP A 32 12.88 8.71 28.72
CA ASP A 32 14.08 9.41 28.28
C ASP A 32 13.78 10.70 27.51
N PHE A 33 12.69 10.72 26.73
CA PHE A 33 12.39 11.84 25.83
C PHE A 33 11.29 12.78 26.34
N MET A 34 10.36 12.28 27.16
CA MET A 34 9.24 13.05 27.69
C MET A 34 9.39 13.41 29.18
N ASN A 35 10.54 13.13 29.80
CA ASN A 35 10.82 13.38 31.22
C ASN A 35 9.74 12.79 32.15
N GLY A 36 9.22 11.60 31.82
CA GLY A 36 8.22 10.89 32.61
C GLY A 36 6.78 11.39 32.44
N ALA A 37 6.48 12.22 31.42
CA ALA A 37 5.10 12.62 31.14
C ALA A 37 4.22 11.41 30.82
N GLU A 38 2.99 11.39 31.32
CA GLU A 38 2.06 10.28 31.07
C GLU A 38 1.63 10.23 29.60
N ILE A 39 1.80 9.06 28.97
CA ILE A 39 1.36 8.80 27.59
C ILE A 39 0.15 7.88 27.63
N ARG A 40 -0.91 8.25 26.92
CA ARG A 40 -2.08 7.37 26.73
C ARG A 40 -1.85 6.50 25.51
N VAL A 41 -1.72 5.20 25.75
CA VAL A 41 -1.45 4.19 24.70
C VAL A 41 -2.69 3.32 24.54
N SER A 42 -3.15 3.13 23.29
CA SER A 42 -4.21 2.20 22.94
C SER A 42 -3.67 0.76 22.84
N ASN A 43 -4.56 -0.23 22.72
CA ASN A 43 -4.13 -1.61 22.51
C ASN A 43 -3.38 -1.74 21.17
N PRO A 44 -2.32 -2.55 21.10
CA PRO A 44 -1.57 -2.76 19.86
C PRO A 44 -2.48 -3.36 18.80
N VAL A 45 -2.35 -2.86 17.57
CA VAL A 45 -3.10 -3.31 16.40
C VAL A 45 -2.14 -3.67 15.27
N VAL A 46 -2.57 -4.59 14.40
CA VAL A 46 -1.85 -4.93 13.17
C VAL A 46 -2.42 -4.15 12.00
N THR A 47 -1.55 -3.70 11.10
CA THR A 47 -1.98 -3.02 9.88
C THR A 47 -2.48 -4.04 8.87
N PHE A 48 -3.69 -3.82 8.35
CA PHE A 48 -4.25 -4.61 7.27
C PHE A 48 -3.93 -3.99 5.91
N ARG A 49 -3.99 -4.81 4.86
CA ARG A 49 -3.93 -4.37 3.46
C ARG A 49 -5.24 -4.74 2.78
N GLU A 50 -5.63 -3.92 1.82
CA GLU A 50 -6.82 -4.16 1.00
C GLU A 50 -6.41 -4.80 -0.33
N THR A 51 -7.21 -5.75 -0.80
CA THR A 51 -7.05 -6.40 -2.12
C THR A 51 -8.44 -6.71 -2.69
N ILE A 52 -8.49 -7.13 -3.96
CA ILE A 52 -9.70 -7.54 -4.65
C ILE A 52 -9.59 -9.01 -5.10
N GLU A 53 -10.69 -9.75 -5.03
CA GLU A 53 -10.76 -11.13 -5.54
C GLU A 53 -10.90 -11.18 -7.07
N GLY A 54 -11.32 -10.07 -7.69
CA GLY A 54 -11.61 -10.00 -9.11
C GLY A 54 -13.05 -10.35 -9.46
N VAL A 55 -13.44 -9.99 -10.68
CA VAL A 55 -14.74 -10.31 -11.25
C VAL A 55 -14.54 -10.70 -12.71
N ASP A 56 -15.44 -11.50 -13.25
CA ASP A 56 -15.39 -11.89 -14.66
C ASP A 56 -15.65 -10.67 -15.55
N ASP A 57 -14.80 -10.50 -16.57
CA ASP A 57 -14.93 -9.45 -17.58
C ASP A 57 -15.06 -8.02 -16.98
N PRO A 58 -14.08 -7.57 -16.16
CA PRO A 58 -14.21 -6.34 -15.39
C PRO A 58 -14.28 -5.09 -16.27
N GLU A 59 -13.72 -5.15 -17.48
CA GLU A 59 -13.76 -4.08 -18.48
C GLU A 59 -15.16 -3.80 -19.04
N ASN A 60 -16.08 -4.76 -18.94
CA ASN A 60 -17.46 -4.58 -19.41
C ASN A 60 -18.47 -4.60 -18.25
N THR A 61 -18.19 -5.31 -17.15
CA THR A 61 -19.16 -5.55 -16.07
C THR A 61 -18.94 -4.68 -14.83
N ALA A 62 -17.73 -4.15 -14.62
CA ALA A 62 -17.33 -3.48 -13.38
C ALA A 62 -16.67 -2.10 -13.59
N VAL A 63 -16.98 -1.43 -14.70
CA VAL A 63 -16.45 -0.09 -14.99
C VAL A 63 -17.10 0.96 -14.09
N CYS A 64 -16.27 1.61 -13.28
CA CYS A 64 -16.62 2.75 -12.46
C CYS A 64 -16.38 4.06 -13.22
N LEU A 65 -17.39 4.94 -13.24
CA LEU A 65 -17.30 6.29 -13.81
C LEU A 65 -17.16 7.35 -12.71
N SER A 66 -16.11 8.17 -12.80
CA SER A 66 -15.95 9.38 -12.00
C SER A 66 -15.88 10.63 -12.88
N LYS A 67 -16.40 11.76 -12.38
CA LYS A 67 -16.40 13.04 -13.10
C LYS A 67 -15.77 14.12 -12.25
N SER A 68 -14.96 14.98 -12.85
CA SER A 68 -14.43 16.15 -12.15
C SER A 68 -15.57 17.10 -11.73
N PRO A 69 -15.41 17.88 -10.64
CA PRO A 69 -16.43 18.82 -10.18
C PRO A 69 -16.87 19.83 -11.25
N ASN A 70 -15.95 20.26 -12.11
CA ASN A 70 -16.23 21.17 -13.25
C ASN A 70 -16.85 20.45 -14.48
N LYS A 71 -17.05 19.13 -14.41
CA LYS A 71 -17.66 18.29 -15.46
C LYS A 71 -16.90 18.18 -16.78
N HIS A 72 -15.66 18.67 -16.86
CA HIS A 72 -14.85 18.59 -18.09
C HIS A 72 -14.13 17.25 -18.25
N ASN A 73 -13.83 16.57 -17.15
CA ASN A 73 -13.11 15.30 -17.16
C ASN A 73 -14.03 14.17 -16.70
N ARG A 74 -13.92 13.03 -17.39
CA ARG A 74 -14.57 11.77 -17.03
C ARG A 74 -13.50 10.67 -17.04
N LEU A 75 -13.41 9.91 -15.96
CA LEU A 75 -12.53 8.76 -15.83
C LEU A 75 -13.40 7.51 -15.77
N TYR A 76 -13.07 6.53 -16.60
CA TYR A 76 -13.66 5.20 -16.61
C TYR A 76 -12.57 4.24 -16.18
N ILE A 77 -12.76 3.57 -15.06
CA ILE A 77 -11.75 2.72 -14.43
C ILE A 77 -12.41 1.43 -14.00
N TYR A 78 -11.75 0.31 -14.23
CA TYR A 78 -12.04 -0.97 -13.60
C TYR A 78 -10.78 -1.45 -12.86
N ALA A 79 -10.93 -2.46 -12.01
CA ALA A 79 -9.82 -3.06 -11.29
C ALA A 79 -9.83 -4.57 -11.51
N SER A 80 -8.65 -5.15 -11.67
CA SER A 80 -8.41 -6.60 -11.69
C SER A 80 -7.29 -6.95 -10.72
N PRO A 81 -7.29 -8.16 -10.13
CA PRO A 81 -6.18 -8.63 -9.33
C PRO A 81 -4.89 -8.65 -10.16
N LEU A 82 -3.77 -8.31 -9.54
CA LEU A 82 -2.46 -8.52 -10.16
C LEU A 82 -2.18 -10.03 -10.32
N PRO A 83 -1.44 -10.46 -11.35
CA PRO A 83 -0.95 -11.82 -11.47
C PRO A 83 -0.20 -12.28 -10.21
N GLU A 84 -0.23 -13.59 -9.94
CA GLU A 84 0.56 -14.19 -8.87
C GLU A 84 2.05 -13.84 -9.02
N GLU A 85 2.77 -13.80 -7.89
CA GLU A 85 4.20 -13.46 -7.80
C GLU A 85 4.61 -12.01 -8.22
N LEU A 86 3.80 -11.31 -9.03
CA LEU A 86 4.11 -9.94 -9.45
C LEU A 86 4.18 -8.96 -8.26
N PRO A 87 3.26 -8.98 -7.28
CA PRO A 87 3.39 -8.12 -6.10
C PRO A 87 4.72 -8.30 -5.37
N ALA A 88 5.14 -9.55 -5.15
CA ALA A 88 6.41 -9.87 -4.50
C ALA A 88 7.61 -9.39 -5.33
N ALA A 89 7.55 -9.53 -6.66
CA ALA A 89 8.60 -9.03 -7.56
C ALA A 89 8.72 -7.50 -7.53
N ILE A 90 7.60 -6.78 -7.37
CA ILE A 90 7.59 -5.32 -7.19
C ILE A 90 8.20 -4.95 -5.83
N GLU A 91 7.82 -5.65 -4.76
CA GLU A 91 8.36 -5.42 -3.40
C GLU A 91 9.86 -5.71 -3.31
N ASP A 92 10.33 -6.77 -3.98
CA ASP A 92 11.75 -7.13 -4.12
C ASP A 92 12.55 -6.14 -5.00
N GLY A 93 11.86 -5.26 -5.73
CA GLY A 93 12.47 -4.32 -6.67
C GLY A 93 12.96 -4.95 -7.99
N LYS A 94 12.51 -6.16 -8.33
CA LYS A 94 12.77 -6.81 -9.63
C LYS A 94 12.02 -6.12 -10.77
N VAL A 95 10.85 -5.56 -10.47
CA VAL A 95 10.04 -4.74 -11.38
C VAL A 95 9.89 -3.36 -10.77
N THR A 96 10.40 -2.31 -11.42
CA THR A 96 10.30 -0.94 -10.91
C THR A 96 9.81 0.06 -11.96
N PRO A 97 9.09 1.13 -11.56
CA PRO A 97 8.69 2.20 -12.48
C PRO A 97 9.87 2.90 -13.18
N ARG A 98 11.09 2.73 -12.66
CA ARG A 98 12.31 3.32 -13.21
C ARG A 98 12.94 2.50 -14.33
N ASP A 99 12.50 1.25 -14.52
CA ASP A 99 13.01 0.41 -15.59
C ASP A 99 12.67 0.98 -16.97
N GLU A 100 13.52 0.65 -17.95
CA GLU A 100 13.24 0.98 -19.35
C GLU A 100 11.93 0.30 -19.78
N ALA A 101 11.06 1.06 -20.44
CA ALA A 101 9.67 0.66 -20.66
C ALA A 101 9.54 -0.63 -21.48
N LYS A 102 10.34 -0.81 -22.55
CA LYS A 102 10.27 -2.02 -23.38
C LYS A 102 10.79 -3.24 -22.64
N ALA A 103 11.86 -3.09 -21.86
CA ALA A 103 12.39 -4.16 -21.04
C ALA A 103 11.37 -4.60 -19.96
N ARG A 104 10.73 -3.64 -19.28
CA ARG A 104 9.70 -3.94 -18.27
C ARG A 104 8.47 -4.59 -18.88
N MET A 105 7.96 -4.08 -20.00
CA MET A 105 6.82 -4.65 -20.72
C MET A 105 7.11 -6.11 -21.14
N LYS A 106 8.32 -6.37 -21.68
CA LYS A 106 8.74 -7.72 -22.03
C LYS A 106 8.77 -8.64 -20.81
N LEU A 107 9.30 -8.17 -19.68
CA LEU A 107 9.34 -8.92 -18.43
C LEU A 107 7.94 -9.24 -17.91
N LEU A 108 7.04 -8.26 -17.88
CA LEU A 108 5.66 -8.41 -17.44
C LEU A 108 4.87 -9.42 -18.30
N ARG A 109 5.07 -9.40 -19.61
CA ARG A 109 4.46 -10.37 -20.52
C ARG A 109 5.06 -11.76 -20.37
N ASP A 110 6.39 -11.87 -20.47
CA ASP A 110 7.07 -13.16 -20.60
C ASP A 110 7.08 -13.93 -19.26
N GLU A 111 7.16 -13.25 -18.11
CA GLU A 111 7.21 -13.89 -16.78
C GLU A 111 5.88 -13.88 -16.03
N TYR A 112 5.06 -12.84 -16.18
CA TYR A 112 3.82 -12.66 -15.40
C TYR A 112 2.55 -12.77 -16.24
N GLY A 113 2.69 -13.09 -17.54
CA GLY A 113 1.55 -13.34 -18.44
C GLY A 113 0.66 -12.13 -18.68
N MET A 114 1.16 -10.91 -18.46
CA MET A 114 0.39 -9.69 -18.74
C MET A 114 0.26 -9.47 -20.25
N GLU A 115 -0.94 -9.13 -20.71
CA GLU A 115 -1.22 -8.76 -22.10
C GLU A 115 -0.36 -7.55 -22.51
N GLU A 116 0.04 -7.48 -23.78
CA GLU A 116 0.96 -6.45 -24.29
C GLU A 116 0.39 -5.03 -24.12
N ASP A 117 -0.93 -4.87 -24.25
CA ASP A 117 -1.62 -3.60 -24.03
C ASP A 117 -1.78 -3.24 -22.54
N ALA A 118 -1.54 -4.20 -21.64
CA ALA A 118 -1.62 -4.04 -20.19
C ALA A 118 -0.24 -3.94 -19.50
N ALA A 119 0.85 -4.22 -20.23
CA ALA A 119 2.24 -4.34 -19.74
C ALA A 119 3.11 -3.08 -19.95
#